data_AF-A0A956HKL6-F1
#
_entry.id   AF-A0A956HKL6-F1
#
_cell.length_a   1.000
_cell.length_b   1.000
_cell.length_c   1.000
_cell.angle_alpha   90.00
_cell.angle_beta   90.00
_cell.angle_gamma   90.00
#
_symmetry.space_group_name_H-M   'P 1'
#
loop_
_entity.id
_entity.type
_entity.pdbx_description
1 polymer ?
#
loop_
_entity_poly.entity_id
_entity_poly.type
_entity_poly.pdbx_seq_one_letter_code
_entity_poly.pdbx_strand_id
1 'polypeptide(L)'
;MRWSLVASLVAAIVGCAADDRDDSSSEAELRALLGLPDHFELPAIPEFNPPTAAKIELGRRLFYERRLSANETQACADCHDQALAFADGLKTPEGSTGAQLTRNSMALANVAYNTSYTWASNGLLTLEDQIKVPLLSDNPIELGVTDGVRDQVLARFDDDPDYAALLRAAYPLEEEGATVNKIVFALASFLRTMTSGDSPYDRYVAGDRDALTEQQRIGMSLFNGERFECFHCHAGILLTTAYRDANVKDQDVHLVFFNNGLYNVDGEGSYPPNNQGLYEQTQNPDHRGL
;
A
#
# COMPACT_ATOMS: atom_id res chain seq x y z
N MET A 1 44.80 -55.03 43.13
CA MET A 1 44.35 -53.64 43.30
C MET A 1 44.27 -52.98 41.93
N ARG A 2 43.06 -52.83 41.39
CA ARG A 2 42.79 -52.18 40.09
C ARG A 2 42.46 -50.72 40.36
N TRP A 3 43.18 -49.80 39.74
CA TRP A 3 42.91 -48.36 39.77
C TRP A 3 42.03 -48.02 38.56
N SER A 4 40.85 -47.46 38.79
CA SER A 4 39.99 -46.92 37.74
C SER A 4 40.17 -45.40 37.70
N LEU A 5 40.70 -44.90 36.58
CA LEU A 5 40.74 -43.48 36.22
C LEU A 5 39.34 -43.03 35.78
N VAL A 6 38.81 -41.98 36.41
CA VAL A 6 37.62 -41.26 35.93
C VAL A 6 38.12 -39.96 35.29
N ALA A 7 38.03 -39.88 33.96
CA ALA A 7 38.26 -38.65 33.21
C ALA A 7 36.98 -37.82 33.20
N SER A 8 37.06 -36.59 33.72
CA SER A 8 35.95 -35.62 33.65
C SER A 8 36.02 -34.85 32.34
N LEU A 9 34.95 -34.95 31.55
CA LEU A 9 34.75 -34.22 30.30
C LEU A 9 34.22 -32.82 30.62
N VAL A 10 34.99 -31.77 30.31
CA VAL A 10 34.51 -30.38 30.39
C VAL A 10 33.90 -30.04 29.03
N ALA A 11 32.57 -29.93 28.97
CA ALA A 11 31.85 -29.43 27.80
C ALA A 11 31.87 -27.90 27.83
N ALA A 12 32.49 -27.28 26.84
CA ALA A 12 32.43 -25.84 26.62
C ALA A 12 31.06 -25.49 26.01
N ILE A 13 30.23 -24.78 26.77
CA ILE A 13 28.98 -24.19 26.27
C ILE A 13 29.37 -22.91 25.53
N VAL A 14 29.35 -22.94 24.21
CA VAL A 14 29.35 -21.73 23.38
C VAL A 14 27.92 -21.21 23.40
N GLY A 15 27.68 -20.19 24.22
CA GLY A 15 26.41 -19.47 24.23
C GLY A 15 26.28 -18.62 22.97
N CYS A 16 25.23 -18.88 22.19
CA CYS A 16 24.75 -17.93 21.19
C CYS A 16 24.23 -16.69 21.93
N ALA A 17 24.91 -15.56 21.79
CA ALA A 17 24.34 -14.28 22.17
C ALA A 17 23.21 -13.99 21.17
N ALA A 18 21.96 -14.02 21.64
CA ALA A 18 20.88 -13.36 20.96
C ALA A 18 21.18 -11.86 20.97
N ASP A 19 21.11 -11.24 19.79
CA ASP A 19 21.25 -9.79 19.61
C ASP A 19 19.99 -9.15 20.22
N ASP A 20 20.05 -8.79 21.50
CA ASP A 20 19.03 -8.01 22.21
C ASP A 20 19.01 -6.58 21.63
N ARG A 21 18.50 -6.43 20.40
CA ARG A 21 18.09 -5.12 19.89
C ARG A 21 16.80 -4.76 20.60
N ASP A 22 16.83 -3.62 21.30
CA ASP A 22 15.68 -3.04 21.96
C ASP A 22 14.58 -2.72 20.92
N ASP A 23 13.52 -3.51 20.91
CA ASP A 23 12.38 -3.45 19.97
C ASP A 23 11.77 -2.03 19.89
N SER A 24 11.84 -1.29 21.00
CA SER A 24 11.37 0.10 21.08
C SER A 24 12.21 1.10 20.26
N SER A 25 13.51 0.84 20.12
CA SER A 25 14.41 1.67 19.32
C SER A 25 14.16 1.48 17.82
N SER A 26 13.86 0.25 17.39
CA SER A 26 13.49 -0.04 16.00
C SER A 26 12.14 0.53 15.59
N GLU A 27 11.15 0.54 16.50
CA GLU A 27 9.86 1.19 16.21
C GLU A 27 10.03 2.70 16.02
N ALA A 28 10.72 3.39 16.93
CA ALA A 28 10.92 4.84 16.84
C ALA A 28 11.63 5.25 15.54
N GLU A 29 12.66 4.50 15.14
CA GLU A 29 13.36 4.70 13.87
C GLU A 29 12.44 4.52 12.66
N LEU A 30 11.61 3.47 12.67
CA LEU A 30 10.67 3.20 11.59
C LEU A 30 9.57 4.26 11.51
N ARG A 31 9.02 4.70 12.64
CA ARG A 31 8.04 5.81 12.69
C ARG A 31 8.62 7.09 12.11
N ALA A 32 9.86 7.42 12.48
CA ALA A 32 10.56 8.58 11.95
C ALA A 32 10.84 8.45 10.44
N LEU A 33 11.24 7.26 9.99
CA LEU A 33 11.50 6.97 8.57
C LEU A 33 10.24 7.13 7.70
N LEU A 34 9.08 6.74 8.22
CA LEU A 34 7.79 6.79 7.52
C LEU A 34 7.03 8.11 7.74
N GLY A 35 7.51 8.98 8.64
CA GLY A 35 6.86 10.24 8.99
C GLY A 35 5.49 10.05 9.65
N LEU A 36 5.33 9.02 10.50
CA LEU A 36 4.05 8.69 11.11
C LEU A 36 3.73 9.61 12.30
N PRO A 37 2.52 10.20 12.37
CA PRO A 37 2.05 10.90 13.57
C PRO A 37 1.96 9.95 14.78
N ASP A 38 2.18 10.45 15.99
CA ASP A 38 2.21 9.64 17.23
C ASP A 38 0.95 8.80 17.48
N HIS A 39 -0.20 9.25 16.99
CA HIS A 39 -1.50 8.58 17.18
C HIS A 39 -1.81 7.50 16.13
N PHE A 40 -0.92 7.29 15.15
CA PHE A 40 -1.04 6.20 14.17
C PHE A 40 -0.25 4.98 14.66
N GLU A 41 -0.81 3.79 14.49
CA GLU A 41 -0.07 2.54 14.63
C GLU A 41 0.90 2.36 13.45
N LEU A 42 1.93 1.51 13.59
CA LEU A 42 2.76 1.14 12.44
C LEU A 42 1.91 0.43 11.36
N PRO A 43 2.07 0.72 10.06
CA PRO A 43 1.37 -0.03 9.03
C PRO A 43 1.86 -1.49 8.99
N ALA A 44 1.02 -2.40 8.46
CA ALA A 44 1.43 -3.78 8.25
C ALA A 44 2.48 -3.87 7.13
N ILE A 45 3.76 -3.99 7.51
CA ILE A 45 4.89 -4.07 6.58
C ILE A 45 5.29 -5.54 6.39
N PRO A 46 5.32 -6.07 5.15
CA PRO A 46 5.79 -7.42 4.91
C PRO A 46 7.27 -7.58 5.22
N GLU A 47 7.63 -8.66 5.91
CA GLU A 47 9.02 -8.97 6.29
C GLU A 47 9.98 -9.06 5.09
N PHE A 48 9.47 -9.43 3.91
CA PHE A 48 10.26 -9.54 2.70
C PHE A 48 10.61 -8.18 2.05
N ASN A 49 9.96 -7.08 2.47
CA ASN A 49 10.26 -5.75 1.95
C ASN A 49 10.25 -4.67 3.06
N PRO A 50 11.20 -4.74 4.01
CA PRO A 50 11.35 -3.67 4.98
C PRO A 50 11.78 -2.38 4.28
N PRO A 51 11.18 -1.22 4.64
CA PRO A 51 11.55 0.05 4.05
C PRO A 51 12.94 0.48 4.54
N THR A 52 13.66 1.17 3.67
CA THR A 52 14.90 1.88 4.01
C THR A 52 14.84 3.27 3.39
N ALA A 53 15.61 4.23 3.90
CA ALA A 53 15.66 5.57 3.31
C ALA A 53 16.05 5.51 1.81
N ALA A 54 16.96 4.60 1.44
CA ALA A 54 17.38 4.42 0.04
C ALA A 54 16.26 3.82 -0.83
N LYS A 55 15.51 2.82 -0.34
CA LYS A 55 14.33 2.30 -1.06
C LYS A 55 13.23 3.34 -1.22
N ILE A 56 12.98 4.15 -0.19
CA ILE A 56 12.01 5.24 -0.22
C ILE A 56 12.42 6.29 -1.25
N GLU A 57 13.68 6.71 -1.28
CA GLU A 57 14.15 7.69 -2.28
C GLU A 57 14.08 7.13 -3.71
N LEU A 58 14.50 5.88 -3.93
CA LEU A 58 14.36 5.24 -5.24
C LEU A 58 12.87 5.16 -5.65
N GLY A 59 12.00 4.73 -4.73
CA GLY A 59 10.55 4.65 -4.97
C GLY A 59 9.94 6.01 -5.30
N ARG A 60 10.33 7.05 -4.57
CA ARG A 60 9.92 8.43 -4.84
C ARG A 60 10.32 8.87 -6.24
N ARG A 61 11.55 8.58 -6.66
CA ARG A 61 12.03 8.90 -8.02
C ARG A 61 11.23 8.14 -9.07
N LEU A 62 11.01 6.84 -8.88
CA LEU A 62 10.25 5.99 -9.81
C LEU A 62 8.78 6.41 -9.93
N PHE A 63 8.14 6.85 -8.84
CA PHE A 63 6.74 7.28 -8.83
C PHE A 63 6.45 8.44 -9.79
N TYR A 64 7.44 9.31 -10.01
CA TYR A 64 7.37 10.48 -10.91
C TYR A 64 8.09 10.25 -12.25
N GLU A 65 8.59 9.04 -12.53
CA GLU A 65 9.42 8.76 -13.70
C GLU A 65 8.60 8.18 -14.86
N ARG A 66 8.43 8.97 -15.91
CA ARG A 66 7.68 8.55 -17.11
C ARG A 66 8.40 7.46 -17.88
N ARG A 67 9.73 7.37 -17.82
CA ARG A 67 10.50 6.28 -18.46
C ARG A 67 10.15 4.88 -17.93
N LEU A 68 9.38 4.80 -16.83
CA LEU A 68 8.85 3.54 -16.33
C LEU A 68 7.70 2.99 -17.18
N SER A 69 6.88 3.81 -17.85
CA SER A 69 5.90 3.27 -18.80
C SER A 69 6.59 2.74 -20.05
N ALA A 70 5.96 1.76 -20.71
CA ALA A 70 6.53 1.14 -21.90
C ALA A 70 6.85 2.16 -23.00
N ASN A 71 5.99 3.17 -23.16
CA ASN A 71 6.10 4.22 -24.16
C ASN A 71 6.65 5.56 -23.64
N GLU A 72 7.08 5.63 -22.38
CA GLU A 72 7.73 6.78 -21.76
C GLU A 72 6.85 8.04 -21.62
N THR A 73 5.52 7.88 -21.66
CA THR A 73 4.56 9.00 -21.61
C THR A 73 3.88 9.19 -20.27
N GLN A 74 3.92 8.22 -19.37
CA GLN A 74 3.12 8.22 -18.15
C GLN A 74 3.90 7.70 -16.93
N ALA A 75 3.76 8.38 -15.80
CA ALA A 75 4.26 7.97 -14.49
C ALA A 75 3.07 7.65 -13.57
N CYS A 76 3.34 7.07 -12.40
CA CYS A 76 2.31 6.86 -11.37
C CYS A 76 1.65 8.19 -10.98
N ALA A 77 2.45 9.26 -10.86
CA ALA A 77 2.02 10.59 -10.48
C ALA A 77 1.06 11.27 -11.48
N ASP A 78 0.98 10.82 -12.74
CA ASP A 78 0.04 11.40 -13.71
C ASP A 78 -1.43 11.01 -13.42
N CYS A 79 -1.66 9.87 -12.73
CA CYS A 79 -2.98 9.47 -12.21
C CYS A 79 -3.13 9.72 -10.69
N HIS A 80 -2.02 9.98 -10.01
CA HIS A 80 -1.95 10.13 -8.56
C HIS A 80 -1.24 11.44 -8.20
N ASP A 81 -1.90 12.56 -8.50
CA ASP A 81 -1.38 13.91 -8.24
C ASP A 81 -1.40 14.22 -6.75
N GLN A 82 -0.22 14.50 -6.19
CA GLN A 82 -0.04 14.86 -4.79
C GLN A 82 -0.95 16.03 -4.35
N ALA A 83 -1.20 17.01 -5.23
CA ALA A 83 -2.08 18.16 -4.92
C ALA A 83 -3.55 17.76 -4.70
N LEU A 84 -3.95 16.59 -5.19
CA LEU A 84 -5.28 16.01 -5.07
C LEU A 84 -5.30 14.82 -4.10
N ALA A 85 -4.42 14.82 -3.09
CA ALA A 85 -4.23 13.70 -2.17
C ALA A 85 -3.85 12.38 -2.89
N PHE A 86 -3.07 12.50 -3.96
CA PHE A 86 -2.66 11.40 -4.83
C PHE A 86 -3.84 10.73 -5.57
N ALA A 87 -4.78 11.54 -6.06
CA ALA A 87 -5.83 11.16 -7.00
C ALA A 87 -5.70 11.96 -8.31
N ASP A 88 -6.60 11.76 -9.29
CA ASP A 88 -6.55 12.41 -10.61
C ASP A 88 -7.61 13.50 -10.82
N GLY A 89 -8.67 13.54 -10.00
CA GLY A 89 -9.81 14.45 -10.21
C GLY A 89 -10.68 14.11 -11.43
N LEU A 90 -10.53 12.91 -12.00
CA LEU A 90 -11.26 12.44 -13.17
C LEU A 90 -12.32 11.40 -12.79
N LYS A 91 -13.35 11.25 -13.63
CA LYS A 91 -14.32 10.15 -13.46
C LYS A 91 -13.64 8.79 -13.61
N THR A 92 -12.82 8.66 -14.65
CA THR A 92 -11.98 7.51 -14.96
C THR A 92 -10.74 8.03 -15.68
N PRO A 93 -9.53 7.55 -15.37
CA PRO A 93 -8.30 7.96 -16.03
C PRO A 93 -8.12 7.28 -17.40
N GLU A 94 -7.17 7.80 -18.17
CA GLU A 94 -6.62 7.15 -19.35
C GLU A 94 -5.25 6.54 -19.00
N GLY A 95 -4.96 5.37 -19.55
CA GLY A 95 -3.64 4.78 -19.48
C GLY A 95 -2.67 5.36 -20.51
N SER A 96 -1.42 4.91 -20.49
CA SER A 96 -0.34 5.49 -21.29
C SER A 96 -0.56 5.43 -22.80
N THR A 97 -1.45 4.56 -23.28
CA THR A 97 -1.84 4.39 -24.68
C THR A 97 -3.12 5.14 -25.06
N GLY A 98 -3.72 5.91 -24.14
CA GLY A 98 -5.01 6.60 -24.32
C GLY A 98 -6.23 5.69 -24.10
N ALA A 99 -6.04 4.47 -23.62
CA ALA A 99 -7.14 3.58 -23.28
C ALA A 99 -7.84 4.06 -22.00
N GLN A 100 -9.15 4.23 -22.04
CA GLN A 100 -9.95 4.58 -20.87
C GLN A 100 -10.01 3.41 -19.87
N LEU A 101 -9.66 3.66 -18.61
CA LEU A 101 -9.78 2.67 -17.54
C LEU A 101 -11.23 2.56 -17.04
N THR A 102 -11.55 1.47 -16.33
CA THR A 102 -12.93 1.14 -15.93
C THR A 102 -13.38 1.79 -14.63
N ARG A 103 -12.43 2.19 -13.75
CA ARG A 103 -12.71 2.74 -12.43
C ARG A 103 -11.88 4.00 -12.18
N ASN A 104 -12.34 4.86 -11.26
CA ASN A 104 -11.63 6.06 -10.84
C ASN A 104 -10.28 5.71 -10.16
N SER A 105 -9.26 6.56 -10.31
CA SER A 105 -8.01 6.46 -9.55
C SER A 105 -8.26 6.82 -8.09
N MET A 106 -8.17 5.85 -7.19
CA MET A 106 -8.31 6.11 -5.76
C MET A 106 -7.14 6.95 -5.24
N ALA A 107 -7.40 7.79 -4.23
CA ALA A 107 -6.36 8.49 -3.51
C ALA A 107 -5.38 7.50 -2.85
N LEU A 108 -4.08 7.86 -2.82
CA LEU A 108 -3.04 7.04 -2.17
C LEU A 108 -2.65 7.53 -0.77
N ALA A 109 -3.25 8.64 -0.30
CA ALA A 109 -3.07 9.07 1.08
C ALA A 109 -3.53 7.95 2.04
N ASN A 110 -2.67 7.58 2.99
CA ASN A 110 -2.84 6.51 3.97
C ASN A 110 -3.02 5.09 3.39
N VAL A 111 -2.65 4.86 2.12
CA VAL A 111 -2.88 3.57 1.41
C VAL A 111 -2.21 2.36 2.08
N ALA A 112 -1.17 2.57 2.87
CA ALA A 112 -0.44 1.52 3.59
C ALA A 112 -1.27 0.80 4.66
N TYR A 113 -2.42 1.37 5.06
CA TYR A 113 -3.31 0.82 6.07
C TYR A 113 -4.51 0.07 5.47
N ASN A 114 -4.58 -0.11 4.16
CA ASN A 114 -5.70 -0.83 3.56
C ASN A 114 -5.60 -2.35 3.82
N THR A 115 -6.71 -3.00 4.18
CA THR A 115 -6.78 -4.48 4.29
C THR A 115 -6.67 -5.17 2.93
N SER A 116 -7.19 -4.52 1.89
CA SER A 116 -7.12 -4.96 0.50
C SER A 116 -6.99 -3.76 -0.43
N TYR A 117 -6.45 -3.99 -1.61
CA TYR A 117 -6.12 -2.94 -2.55
C TYR A 117 -7.02 -2.98 -3.79
N THR A 118 -7.08 -1.84 -4.50
CA THR A 118 -8.04 -1.54 -5.59
C THR A 118 -9.48 -1.43 -5.09
N TRP A 119 -10.44 -1.26 -5.99
CA TRP A 119 -11.83 -1.00 -5.62
C TRP A 119 -12.57 -2.23 -5.08
N ALA A 120 -12.28 -3.43 -5.57
CA ALA A 120 -12.96 -4.65 -5.17
C ALA A 120 -12.07 -5.86 -5.44
N SER A 121 -11.09 -6.12 -4.57
CA SER A 121 -10.28 -7.33 -4.66
C SER A 121 -10.10 -8.03 -3.33
N ASN A 122 -10.29 -9.34 -3.31
CA ASN A 122 -10.00 -10.18 -2.14
C ASN A 122 -8.64 -10.92 -2.24
N GLY A 123 -7.84 -10.64 -3.28
CA GLY A 123 -6.55 -11.29 -3.52
C GLY A 123 -5.35 -10.33 -3.52
N LEU A 124 -5.59 -9.02 -3.65
CA LEU A 124 -4.54 -8.00 -3.55
C LEU A 124 -4.44 -7.50 -2.11
N LEU A 125 -3.51 -8.09 -1.34
CA LEU A 125 -3.37 -7.86 0.10
C LEU A 125 -2.09 -7.13 0.49
N THR A 126 -1.23 -6.81 -0.48
CA THR A 126 0.00 -6.03 -0.28
C THR A 126 0.13 -4.94 -1.33
N LEU A 127 0.82 -3.85 -0.99
CA LEU A 127 1.20 -2.81 -1.95
C LEU A 127 2.03 -3.41 -3.09
N GLU A 128 2.92 -4.34 -2.78
CA GLU A 128 3.78 -5.00 -3.75
C GLU A 128 2.98 -5.79 -4.80
N ASP A 129 1.87 -6.41 -4.41
CA ASP A 129 0.97 -7.07 -5.36
C ASP A 129 0.11 -6.06 -6.12
N GLN A 130 -0.37 -5.01 -5.44
CA GLN A 130 -1.15 -3.96 -6.10
C GLN A 130 -0.34 -3.24 -7.18
N ILE A 131 0.91 -2.85 -6.93
CA ILE A 131 1.75 -2.09 -7.87
C ILE A 131 2.02 -2.86 -9.16
N LYS A 132 2.05 -4.19 -9.10
CA LYS A 132 2.18 -5.03 -10.31
C LYS A 132 1.02 -4.82 -11.27
N VAL A 133 -0.19 -4.50 -10.78
CA VAL A 133 -1.37 -4.29 -11.62
C VAL A 133 -1.17 -3.11 -12.60
N PRO A 134 -0.98 -1.85 -12.16
CA PRO A 134 -0.79 -0.73 -13.09
C PRO A 134 0.53 -0.83 -13.87
N LEU A 135 1.56 -1.48 -13.30
CA LEU A 135 2.84 -1.64 -13.96
C LEU A 135 2.76 -2.62 -15.16
N LEU A 136 2.12 -3.77 -14.96
CA LEU A 136 2.17 -4.91 -15.88
C LEU A 136 0.90 -5.12 -16.70
N SER A 137 -0.20 -4.42 -16.39
CA SER A 137 -1.48 -4.60 -17.09
C SER A 137 -1.35 -4.37 -18.60
N ASP A 138 -1.92 -5.29 -19.37
CA ASP A 138 -2.01 -5.27 -20.83
C ASP A 138 -3.43 -4.98 -21.35
N ASN A 139 -4.46 -5.03 -20.49
CA ASN A 139 -5.83 -4.70 -20.87
C ASN A 139 -6.75 -4.32 -19.67
N PRO A 140 -7.17 -3.06 -19.56
CA PRO A 140 -6.62 -1.90 -20.26
C PRO A 140 -5.17 -1.64 -19.83
N ILE A 141 -4.35 -1.12 -20.74
CA ILE A 141 -2.97 -0.72 -20.43
C ILE A 141 -3.00 0.49 -19.51
N GLU A 142 -2.26 0.41 -18.41
CA GLU A 142 -1.87 1.57 -17.60
C GLU A 142 -0.45 2.00 -17.97
N LEU A 143 0.60 1.44 -17.34
CA LEU A 143 1.99 1.69 -17.73
C LEU A 143 2.50 0.74 -18.82
N GLY A 144 1.93 -0.46 -18.92
CA GLY A 144 2.12 -1.38 -20.05
C GLY A 144 3.47 -2.10 -20.11
N VAL A 145 4.15 -2.32 -18.98
CA VAL A 145 5.45 -3.03 -18.90
C VAL A 145 5.26 -4.55 -19.02
N THR A 146 4.74 -4.97 -20.17
CA THR A 146 4.46 -6.38 -20.49
C THR A 146 5.75 -7.16 -20.77
N ASP A 147 5.66 -8.49 -20.80
CA ASP A 147 6.80 -9.39 -21.06
C ASP A 147 7.60 -9.00 -22.32
N GLY A 148 6.94 -8.51 -23.37
CA GLY A 148 7.57 -8.18 -24.64
C GLY A 148 8.44 -6.91 -24.62
N VAL A 149 8.29 -6.04 -23.61
CA VAL A 149 9.02 -4.76 -23.50
C VAL A 149 9.75 -4.61 -22.17
N ARG A 150 9.53 -5.51 -21.20
CA ARG A 150 10.05 -5.42 -19.83
C ARG A 150 11.56 -5.19 -19.79
N ASP A 151 12.34 -6.01 -20.50
CA ASP A 151 13.80 -5.92 -20.45
C ASP A 151 14.31 -4.58 -20.99
N GLN A 152 13.64 -4.04 -22.04
CA GLN A 152 13.94 -2.71 -22.56
C GLN A 152 13.64 -1.62 -21.54
N VAL A 153 12.51 -1.72 -20.81
CA VAL A 153 12.15 -0.75 -19.76
C VAL A 153 13.16 -0.80 -18.62
N LEU A 154 13.53 -2.00 -18.15
CA LEU A 154 14.51 -2.17 -17.07
C LEU A 154 15.89 -1.65 -17.46
N ALA A 155 16.35 -1.91 -18.69
CA ALA A 155 17.65 -1.44 -19.18
C ALA A 155 17.80 0.09 -19.12
N ARG A 156 16.70 0.86 -19.26
CA ARG A 156 16.73 2.34 -19.11
C ARG A 156 17.28 2.77 -17.75
N PHE A 157 17.00 2.01 -16.69
CA PHE A 157 17.43 2.32 -15.33
C PHE A 157 18.83 1.79 -15.02
N ASP A 158 19.28 0.76 -15.72
CA ASP A 158 20.65 0.24 -15.64
C ASP A 158 21.64 1.13 -16.40
N ASP A 159 21.23 1.63 -17.57
CA ASP A 159 22.03 2.49 -18.43
C ASP A 159 22.12 3.94 -17.92
N ASP A 160 21.22 4.34 -17.01
CA ASP A 160 21.23 5.65 -16.36
C ASP A 160 22.10 5.61 -15.09
N PRO A 161 23.24 6.34 -15.04
CA PRO A 161 24.17 6.27 -13.91
C PRO A 161 23.55 6.69 -12.57
N ASP A 162 22.57 7.60 -12.58
CA ASP A 162 21.92 8.08 -11.37
C ASP A 162 20.97 7.00 -10.82
N TYR A 163 20.18 6.35 -11.69
CA TYR A 163 19.33 5.24 -11.29
C TYR A 163 20.13 4.00 -10.88
N ALA A 164 21.21 3.68 -11.58
CA ALA A 164 22.11 2.59 -11.20
C ALA A 164 22.71 2.83 -9.79
N ALA A 165 23.05 4.08 -9.47
CA ALA A 165 23.50 4.43 -8.12
C ALA A 165 22.39 4.30 -7.06
N LEU A 166 21.17 4.75 -7.36
CA LEU A 166 20.02 4.59 -6.48
C LEU A 166 19.67 3.11 -6.24
N LEU A 167 19.73 2.27 -7.27
CA LEU A 167 19.50 0.82 -7.18
C LEU A 167 20.55 0.15 -6.28
N ARG A 168 21.84 0.46 -6.46
CA ARG A 168 22.90 -0.07 -5.58
C ARG A 168 22.73 0.39 -4.13
N ALA A 169 22.31 1.64 -3.91
CA ALA A 169 22.06 2.14 -2.56
C ALA A 169 20.84 1.48 -1.89
N ALA A 170 19.78 1.20 -2.66
CA ALA A 170 18.56 0.57 -2.17
C ALA A 170 18.73 -0.94 -1.92
N TYR A 171 19.61 -1.60 -2.69
CA TYR A 171 19.82 -3.05 -2.68
C TYR A 171 21.31 -3.44 -2.62
N PRO A 172 22.06 -3.02 -1.58
CA PRO A 172 23.53 -3.18 -1.53
C PRO A 172 24.01 -4.64 -1.36
N LEU A 173 23.11 -5.55 -1.00
CA LEU A 173 23.41 -6.97 -0.76
C LEU A 173 22.87 -7.89 -1.87
N GLU A 174 22.20 -7.33 -2.87
CA GLU A 174 21.62 -8.09 -3.99
C GLU A 174 22.50 -7.93 -5.25
N GLU A 175 22.26 -8.78 -6.25
CA GLU A 175 22.90 -8.65 -7.56
C GLU A 175 22.63 -7.27 -8.16
N GLU A 176 23.56 -6.72 -8.93
CA GLU A 176 23.35 -5.42 -9.59
C GLU A 176 22.25 -5.49 -10.66
N GLY A 177 21.69 -4.33 -10.99
CA GLY A 177 20.70 -4.20 -12.06
C GLY A 177 19.26 -4.06 -11.57
N ALA A 178 18.43 -3.47 -12.43
CA ALA A 178 17.01 -3.26 -12.23
C ALA A 178 16.25 -4.58 -12.40
N THR A 179 15.31 -4.82 -11.50
CA THR A 179 14.33 -5.91 -11.66
C THR A 179 12.94 -5.36 -11.36
N VAL A 180 11.91 -6.05 -11.87
CA VAL A 180 10.51 -5.69 -11.53
C VAL A 180 10.31 -5.67 -10.02
N ASN A 181 10.85 -6.66 -9.29
CA ASN A 181 10.71 -6.71 -7.84
C ASN A 181 11.40 -5.52 -7.15
N LYS A 182 12.60 -5.12 -7.58
CA LYS A 182 13.26 -3.93 -7.00
C LYS A 182 12.47 -2.65 -7.26
N ILE A 183 11.92 -2.47 -8.45
CA ILE A 183 11.06 -1.33 -8.75
C ILE A 183 9.80 -1.34 -7.88
N VAL A 184 9.09 -2.48 -7.85
CA VAL A 184 7.87 -2.66 -7.05
C VAL A 184 8.14 -2.43 -5.56
N PHE A 185 9.23 -2.97 -5.03
CA PHE A 185 9.58 -2.88 -3.62
C PHE A 185 9.97 -1.47 -3.21
N ALA A 186 10.70 -0.75 -4.07
CA ALA A 186 11.02 0.66 -3.86
C ALA A 186 9.76 1.52 -3.89
N LEU A 187 8.89 1.35 -4.90
CA LEU A 187 7.59 2.04 -4.99
C LEU A 187 6.74 1.78 -3.74
N ALA A 188 6.59 0.52 -3.32
CA ALA A 188 5.84 0.16 -2.12
C ALA A 188 6.42 0.82 -0.85
N SER A 189 7.75 0.92 -0.76
CA SER A 189 8.42 1.62 0.34
C SER A 189 8.06 3.10 0.37
N PHE A 190 8.02 3.76 -0.80
CA PHE A 190 7.60 5.16 -0.91
C PHE A 190 6.11 5.37 -0.62
N LEU A 191 5.23 4.51 -1.10
CA LEU A 191 3.79 4.62 -0.83
C LEU A 191 3.47 4.56 0.68
N ARG A 192 4.29 3.86 1.48
CA ARG A 192 4.18 3.82 2.95
C ARG A 192 4.49 5.15 3.65
N THR A 193 5.07 6.13 2.95
CA THR A 193 5.32 7.47 3.49
C THR A 193 4.22 8.47 3.14
N MET A 194 3.21 8.08 2.35
CA MET A 194 2.09 8.94 1.96
C MET A 194 1.05 9.05 3.08
N THR A 195 1.48 9.50 4.25
CA THR A 195 0.65 9.59 5.46
C THR A 195 0.03 10.98 5.61
N SER A 196 -1.24 11.02 5.97
CA SER A 196 -2.01 12.23 6.29
C SER A 196 -2.78 12.00 7.60
N GLY A 197 -2.42 12.74 8.66
CA GLY A 197 -3.01 12.61 9.98
C GLY A 197 -2.93 13.89 10.84
N ASP A 198 -3.03 15.07 10.24
CA ASP A 198 -3.12 16.36 10.98
C ASP A 198 -4.29 17.23 10.48
N SER A 199 -5.36 16.57 10.02
CA SER A 199 -6.60 17.27 9.70
C SER A 199 -7.23 17.88 10.96
N PRO A 200 -8.15 18.84 10.82
CA PRO A 200 -8.96 19.31 11.94
C PRO A 200 -9.68 18.19 12.70
N TYR A 201 -10.05 17.11 12.00
CA TYR A 201 -10.64 15.92 12.63
C TYR A 201 -9.62 15.18 13.49
N ASP A 202 -8.41 14.93 12.96
CA ASP A 202 -7.32 14.24 13.67
C ASP A 202 -6.95 14.96 14.97
N ARG A 203 -6.76 16.29 14.90
CA ARG A 203 -6.51 17.11 16.09
C ARG A 203 -7.64 17.05 17.11
N TYR A 204 -8.89 17.07 16.63
CA TYR A 204 -10.06 17.00 17.50
C TYR A 204 -10.20 15.67 18.24
N VAL A 205 -9.96 14.54 17.55
CA VAL A 205 -9.97 13.22 18.19
C VAL A 205 -8.77 13.04 19.12
N ALA A 206 -7.63 13.69 18.83
CA ALA A 206 -6.46 13.77 19.71
C ALA A 206 -6.66 14.69 20.94
N GLY A 207 -7.79 15.40 21.04
CA GLY A 207 -8.19 16.13 22.24
C GLY A 207 -8.28 17.65 22.09
N ASP A 208 -7.89 18.22 20.94
CA ASP A 208 -8.06 19.65 20.65
C ASP A 208 -9.54 19.94 20.33
N ARG A 209 -10.32 20.28 21.37
CA ARG A 209 -11.77 20.53 21.25
C ARG A 209 -12.11 21.73 20.36
N ASP A 210 -11.15 22.61 20.09
CA ASP A 210 -11.32 23.80 19.29
C ASP A 210 -10.92 23.59 17.82
N ALA A 211 -10.34 22.42 17.47
CA ALA A 211 -9.95 22.10 16.09
C ALA A 211 -11.14 22.00 15.13
N LEU A 212 -12.33 21.64 15.62
CA LEU A 212 -13.58 21.65 14.82
C LEU A 212 -14.45 22.84 15.17
N THR A 213 -15.05 23.43 14.14
CA THR A 213 -16.15 24.39 14.28
C THR A 213 -17.41 23.69 14.83
N GLU A 214 -18.36 24.47 15.33
CA GLU A 214 -19.64 23.94 15.81
C GLU A 214 -20.39 23.16 14.72
N GLN A 215 -20.41 23.69 13.49
CA GLN A 215 -21.04 23.01 12.36
C GLN A 215 -20.38 21.65 12.06
N GLN A 216 -19.05 21.57 12.12
CA GLN A 216 -18.34 20.32 11.94
C GLN A 216 -18.63 19.31 13.06
N ARG A 217 -18.77 19.75 14.32
CA ARG A 217 -19.18 18.88 15.42
C ARG A 217 -20.59 18.32 15.26
N ILE A 218 -21.53 19.13 14.78
CA ILE A 218 -22.89 18.66 14.43
C ILE A 218 -22.80 17.61 13.31
N GLY A 219 -22.04 17.89 12.25
CA GLY A 219 -21.83 16.93 11.16
C GLY A 219 -21.22 15.61 11.63
N MET A 220 -20.20 15.66 12.49
CA MET A 220 -19.58 14.50 13.10
C MET A 220 -20.56 13.69 13.97
N SER A 221 -21.46 14.35 14.72
CA SER A 221 -22.50 13.65 15.49
C SER A 221 -23.53 12.97 14.60
N LEU A 222 -23.85 13.55 13.45
CA LEU A 222 -24.76 12.96 12.46
C LEU A 222 -24.11 11.76 11.76
N PHE A 223 -22.83 11.88 11.42
CA PHE A 223 -22.02 10.83 10.80
C PHE A 223 -21.86 9.60 11.70
N ASN A 224 -21.61 9.81 13.00
CA ASN A 224 -21.47 8.76 14.01
C ASN A 224 -22.80 8.33 14.66
N GLY A 225 -23.94 8.74 14.10
CA GLY A 225 -25.26 8.43 14.65
C GLY A 225 -26.04 7.45 13.78
N GLU A 226 -26.95 6.72 14.41
CA GLU A 226 -27.89 5.73 13.80
C GLU A 226 -28.95 6.36 12.86
N ARG A 227 -28.79 7.63 12.50
CA ARG A 227 -29.71 8.31 11.56
C ARG A 227 -29.23 8.20 10.13
N PHE A 228 -27.93 8.37 9.92
CA PHE A 228 -27.31 8.29 8.60
C PHE A 228 -26.36 7.10 8.46
N GLU A 229 -26.07 6.40 9.57
CA GLU A 229 -25.43 5.08 9.55
C GLU A 229 -24.04 5.05 8.90
N CYS A 230 -23.38 6.21 8.76
CA CYS A 230 -22.13 6.34 8.01
C CYS A 230 -21.00 5.53 8.67
N PHE A 231 -20.94 5.56 9.99
CA PHE A 231 -19.89 4.91 10.78
C PHE A 231 -19.88 3.38 10.70
N HIS A 232 -20.95 2.71 10.22
CA HIS A 232 -20.92 1.25 10.04
C HIS A 232 -19.93 0.82 8.95
N CYS A 233 -19.66 1.68 7.96
CA CYS A 233 -18.73 1.41 6.86
C CYS A 233 -17.53 2.38 6.85
N HIS A 234 -17.73 3.60 7.33
CA HIS A 234 -16.72 4.66 7.37
C HIS A 234 -16.37 5.03 8.80
N ALA A 235 -15.55 4.22 9.47
CA ALA A 235 -15.23 4.37 10.89
C ALA A 235 -13.72 4.34 11.17
N GLY A 236 -13.37 4.52 12.43
CA GLY A 236 -11.99 4.44 12.91
C GLY A 236 -11.14 5.65 12.49
N ILE A 237 -9.83 5.49 12.66
CA ILE A 237 -8.85 6.57 12.47
C ILE A 237 -8.77 7.05 11.01
N LEU A 238 -9.03 6.16 10.04
CA LEU A 238 -9.00 6.48 8.60
C LEU A 238 -10.39 6.59 7.95
N LEU A 239 -11.48 6.60 8.74
CA LEU A 239 -12.86 6.68 8.24
C LEU A 239 -13.18 5.58 7.19
N THR A 240 -12.66 4.37 7.41
CA THR A 240 -12.90 3.18 6.60
C THR A 240 -12.82 1.94 7.51
N THR A 241 -13.69 0.96 7.26
CA THR A 241 -13.59 -0.36 7.92
C THR A 241 -12.58 -1.29 7.25
N ALA A 242 -12.07 -0.96 6.07
CA ALA A 242 -11.00 -1.68 5.37
C ALA A 242 -9.61 -1.29 5.90
N TYR A 243 -9.41 -1.32 7.22
CA TYR A 243 -8.22 -0.85 7.91
C TYR A 243 -7.38 -2.00 8.50
N ARG A 244 -6.06 -1.92 8.34
CA ARG A 244 -5.07 -2.87 8.84
C ARG A 244 -3.79 -2.15 9.27
N ASP A 245 -3.33 -2.43 10.48
CA ASP A 245 -2.00 -2.03 10.96
C ASP A 245 -1.17 -3.25 11.37
N ALA A 246 0.03 -3.01 11.91
CA ALA A 246 0.97 -4.04 12.34
C ALA A 246 0.44 -4.94 13.49
N ASN A 247 -0.58 -4.49 14.23
CA ASN A 247 -1.17 -5.28 15.32
C ASN A 247 -2.18 -6.31 14.81
N VAL A 248 -2.63 -6.19 13.56
CA VAL A 248 -3.57 -7.14 12.92
C VAL A 248 -2.80 -8.27 12.22
N LYS A 249 -2.89 -9.48 12.77
CA LYS A 249 -2.30 -10.69 12.18
C LYS A 249 -3.00 -11.07 10.89
N ASP A 250 -2.27 -11.70 9.96
CA ASP A 250 -2.82 -12.11 8.66
C ASP A 250 -4.11 -12.95 8.75
N GLN A 251 -4.16 -13.87 9.71
CA GLN A 251 -5.33 -14.74 9.94
C GLN A 251 -6.56 -14.00 10.48
N ASP A 252 -6.37 -12.80 11.03
CA ASP A 252 -7.40 -11.96 11.63
C ASP A 252 -7.80 -10.80 10.69
N VAL A 253 -7.26 -10.76 9.47
CA VAL A 253 -7.63 -9.77 8.46
C VAL A 253 -9.06 -10.03 7.99
N HIS A 254 -9.93 -9.08 8.26
CA HIS A 254 -11.31 -9.09 7.79
C HIS A 254 -11.44 -8.25 6.51
N LEU A 255 -11.80 -8.92 5.41
CA LEU A 255 -12.12 -8.26 4.15
C LEU A 255 -13.60 -7.91 4.12
N VAL A 256 -13.91 -6.63 4.00
CA VAL A 256 -15.27 -6.10 4.02
C VAL A 256 -15.55 -5.38 2.70
N PHE A 257 -16.67 -5.73 2.08
CA PHE A 257 -17.15 -5.16 0.83
C PHE A 257 -18.65 -4.89 0.96
N PHE A 258 -19.13 -3.83 0.31
CA PHE A 258 -20.50 -3.35 0.50
C PHE A 258 -21.10 -2.97 -0.85
N ASN A 259 -22.29 -3.49 -1.15
CA ASN A 259 -23.12 -2.98 -2.22
C ASN A 259 -23.98 -1.84 -1.66
N ASN A 260 -23.78 -0.63 -2.20
CA ASN A 260 -24.48 0.59 -1.77
C ASN A 260 -25.71 0.93 -2.63
N GLY A 261 -26.14 0.01 -3.50
CA GLY A 261 -27.36 0.15 -4.29
C GLY A 261 -27.31 1.21 -5.40
N LEU A 262 -26.12 1.57 -5.91
CA LEU A 262 -25.99 2.54 -7.00
C LEU A 262 -26.68 2.10 -8.30
N TYR A 263 -26.74 0.78 -8.56
CA TYR A 263 -27.30 0.21 -9.77
C TYR A 263 -28.17 -1.01 -9.48
N ASN A 264 -29.08 -1.29 -10.42
CA ASN A 264 -29.88 -2.51 -10.50
C ASN A 264 -30.26 -2.75 -11.97
N VAL A 265 -29.28 -3.04 -12.82
CA VAL A 265 -29.44 -2.99 -14.29
C VAL A 265 -30.38 -4.08 -14.83
N ASP A 266 -30.31 -5.27 -14.26
CA ASP A 266 -31.11 -6.45 -14.65
C ASP A 266 -32.34 -6.70 -13.75
N GLY A 267 -32.54 -5.89 -12.71
CA GLY A 267 -33.62 -6.07 -11.74
C GLY A 267 -33.28 -7.00 -10.57
N GLU A 268 -32.11 -7.66 -10.57
CA GLU A 268 -31.65 -8.61 -9.56
C GLU A 268 -30.43 -8.11 -8.77
N GLY A 269 -30.18 -6.79 -8.77
CA GLY A 269 -29.10 -6.14 -8.04
C GLY A 269 -27.78 -6.02 -8.82
N SER A 270 -27.80 -6.26 -10.14
CA SER A 270 -26.59 -6.14 -10.96
C SER A 270 -26.10 -4.71 -11.15
N TYR A 271 -24.78 -4.62 -11.34
CA TYR A 271 -24.10 -3.41 -11.77
C TYR A 271 -23.84 -3.47 -13.29
N PRO A 272 -23.34 -2.39 -13.92
CA PRO A 272 -22.93 -2.44 -15.32
C PRO A 272 -21.96 -3.60 -15.61
N PRO A 273 -22.06 -4.28 -16.78
CA PRO A 273 -21.28 -5.48 -17.08
C PRO A 273 -19.75 -5.35 -16.98
N ASN A 274 -19.22 -4.13 -17.10
CA ASN A 274 -17.80 -3.81 -17.05
C ASN A 274 -17.32 -3.33 -15.67
N ASN A 275 -18.20 -3.36 -14.65
CA ASN A 275 -17.86 -3.02 -13.28
C ASN A 275 -18.85 -3.70 -12.32
N GLN A 276 -18.68 -5.00 -12.09
CA GLN A 276 -19.54 -5.81 -11.23
C GLN A 276 -18.99 -5.96 -9.80
N GLY A 277 -17.93 -5.23 -9.45
CA GLY A 277 -17.32 -5.34 -8.13
C GLY A 277 -16.59 -6.67 -7.93
N LEU A 278 -16.71 -7.25 -6.74
CA LEU A 278 -16.01 -8.48 -6.33
C LEU A 278 -16.45 -9.72 -7.14
N TYR A 279 -17.64 -9.69 -7.73
CA TYR A 279 -18.12 -10.73 -8.66
C TYR A 279 -17.14 -11.01 -9.79
N GLU A 280 -16.41 -10.00 -10.27
CA GLU A 280 -15.44 -10.15 -11.37
C GLU A 280 -14.36 -11.17 -11.03
N GLN A 281 -13.95 -11.24 -9.76
CA GLN A 281 -12.93 -12.17 -9.28
C GLN A 281 -13.52 -13.50 -8.80
N THR A 282 -14.66 -13.48 -8.11
CA THR A 282 -15.19 -14.67 -7.43
C THR A 282 -16.17 -15.48 -8.26
N GLN A 283 -16.80 -14.85 -9.27
CA GLN A 283 -17.91 -15.41 -10.03
C GLN A 283 -19.10 -15.85 -9.16
N ASN A 284 -19.16 -15.43 -7.89
CA ASN A 284 -20.27 -15.70 -6.97
C ASN A 284 -21.38 -14.65 -7.16
N PRO A 285 -22.60 -15.00 -7.62
CA PRO A 285 -23.69 -14.04 -7.84
C PRO A 285 -24.00 -13.13 -6.65
N ASP A 286 -23.81 -13.60 -5.42
CA ASP A 286 -24.03 -12.80 -4.20
C ASP A 286 -23.00 -11.67 -4.03
N HIS A 287 -21.91 -11.68 -4.81
CA HIS A 287 -20.86 -10.67 -4.78
C HIS A 287 -21.05 -9.57 -5.84
N ARG A 288 -22.20 -9.53 -6.54
CA ARG A 288 -22.48 -8.48 -7.53
C ARG A 288 -22.61 -7.11 -6.85
N GLY A 289 -21.82 -6.16 -7.33
CA GLY A 289 -21.78 -4.80 -6.81
C GLY A 289 -21.14 -4.66 -5.44
N LEU A 290 -20.48 -5.71 -4.91
CA LEU A 290 -19.63 -5.64 -3.72
C LEU A 290 -18.27 -5.01 -4.03
#